data_AF-A0A9P4P244-F1
#
_entry.id   AF-A0A9P4P244-F1
#
_cell.length_a   1.000
_cell.length_b   1.000
_cell.length_c   1.000
_cell.angle_alpha   90.00
_cell.angle_beta   90.00
_cell.angle_gamma   90.00
#
_symmetry.space_group_name_H-M   'P 1'
#
loop_
_entity.id
_entity.type
_entity.pdbx_description
1 polymer ?
#
loop_
_entity_poly.entity_id
_entity_poly.type
_entity_poly.pdbx_seq_one_letter_code
_entity_poly.pdbx_strand_id
1 'polypeptide(L)'
;VTAAMIKQIMPNSAACSGSGATASQCRTADQAVTFVNAAWIKYKITSRAAQAATLAWQALESVEYKFDTNQVPGTPGQGTRNMQMPHFNSEYASSLGYDVAGAGGDVTKILALVLNDADSFASASWFVSTKCPAVLTQFDSDPEGAWTAMHSSGCIDTTMTSDRIKYWTAAKAA
;
A
#
# COMPACT_ATOMS: atom_id res chain seq x y z
N VAL A 1 -5.16 -13.21 4.30
CA VAL A 1 -3.95 -13.21 5.16
C VAL A 1 -4.35 -13.19 6.62
N THR A 2 -3.48 -13.70 7.50
CA THR A 2 -3.66 -13.61 8.96
C THR A 2 -2.73 -12.55 9.56
N ALA A 3 -3.01 -12.10 10.78
CA ALA A 3 -2.10 -11.19 11.47
C ALA A 3 -0.71 -11.80 11.69
N ALA A 4 -0.60 -13.12 11.90
CA ALA A 4 0.67 -13.82 12.04
C ALA A 4 1.51 -13.76 10.76
N MET A 5 0.89 -13.97 9.59
CA MET A 5 1.57 -13.81 8.30
C MET A 5 2.02 -12.37 8.08
N ILE A 6 1.19 -11.37 8.43
CA ILE A 6 1.61 -9.96 8.35
C ILE A 6 2.81 -9.71 9.28
N LYS A 7 2.84 -10.24 10.51
CA LYS A 7 3.99 -10.13 11.42
C LYS A 7 5.24 -10.83 10.88
N GLN A 8 5.10 -11.91 10.13
CA GLN A 8 6.24 -12.58 9.48
C GLN A 8 6.87 -11.70 8.39
N ILE A 9 6.03 -10.97 7.64
CA ILE A 9 6.48 -10.07 6.57
C ILE A 9 6.97 -8.74 7.13
N MET A 10 6.27 -8.24 8.16
CA MET A 10 6.44 -6.94 8.80
C MET A 10 6.62 -7.12 10.31
N PRO A 11 7.76 -7.63 10.80
CA PRO A 11 7.98 -7.91 12.23
C PRO A 11 7.71 -6.73 13.17
N ASN A 12 8.01 -5.51 12.74
CA ASN A 12 7.78 -4.29 13.50
C ASN A 12 6.29 -3.95 13.63
N SER A 13 5.41 -4.55 12.83
CA SER A 13 3.95 -4.42 13.00
C SER A 13 3.40 -5.26 14.18
N ALA A 14 4.24 -6.05 14.85
CA ALA A 14 3.84 -6.78 16.07
C ALA A 14 3.47 -5.83 17.22
N ALA A 15 4.08 -4.65 17.28
CA ALA A 15 3.75 -3.59 18.21
C ALA A 15 3.91 -2.24 17.53
N CYS A 16 2.94 -1.36 17.73
CA CYS A 16 2.99 -0.05 17.12
C CYS A 16 3.67 0.93 18.07
N SER A 17 4.87 1.40 17.71
CA SER A 17 5.65 2.40 18.45
C SER A 17 5.62 3.77 17.76
N GLY A 18 4.47 4.17 17.24
CA GLY A 18 4.30 5.52 16.69
C GLY A 18 4.66 6.58 17.74
N SER A 19 5.31 7.66 17.32
CA SER A 19 5.74 8.72 18.24
C SER A 19 5.37 10.11 17.71
N GLY A 20 5.16 11.04 18.63
CA GLY A 20 4.82 12.42 18.32
C GLY A 20 3.60 12.55 17.40
N ALA A 21 3.68 13.44 16.41
CA ALA A 21 2.60 13.76 15.48
C ALA A 21 2.15 12.58 14.57
N THR A 22 2.91 11.48 14.54
CA THR A 22 2.62 10.31 13.69
C THR A 22 2.01 9.14 14.45
N ALA A 23 1.81 9.27 15.76
CA ALA A 23 1.30 8.19 16.60
C ALA A 23 -0.05 7.65 16.10
N SER A 24 -0.91 8.52 15.55
CA SER A 24 -2.21 8.13 14.99
C SER A 24 -2.13 7.34 13.68
N GLN A 25 -1.01 7.41 12.94
CA GLN A 25 -0.83 6.72 11.66
C GLN A 25 -0.48 5.25 11.83
N CYS A 26 0.17 4.92 12.95
CA CYS A 26 0.77 3.62 13.14
C CYS A 26 -0.29 2.56 13.48
N ARG A 27 -0.14 1.36 12.91
CA ARG A 27 -1.06 0.23 13.11
C ARG A 27 -0.30 -1.08 13.31
N THR A 28 -0.83 -1.94 14.16
CA THR A 28 -0.33 -3.31 14.31
C THR A 28 -0.89 -4.21 13.21
N ALA A 29 -0.28 -5.36 13.00
CA ALA A 29 -0.81 -6.41 12.14
C ALA A 29 -2.23 -6.86 12.53
N ASP A 30 -2.53 -6.91 13.83
CA ASP A 30 -3.86 -7.30 14.33
C ASP A 30 -4.93 -6.27 13.97
N GLN A 31 -4.56 -4.99 13.89
CA GLN A 31 -5.46 -3.93 13.40
C GLN A 31 -5.56 -3.94 11.87
N ALA A 32 -4.44 -4.15 11.18
CA ALA A 32 -4.36 -4.10 9.71
C ALA A 32 -5.11 -5.24 9.01
N VAL A 33 -5.08 -6.46 9.58
CA VAL A 33 -5.49 -7.69 8.89
C VAL A 33 -6.90 -7.63 8.30
N THR A 34 -7.86 -7.05 9.03
CA THR A 34 -9.25 -6.94 8.57
C THR A 34 -9.34 -6.03 7.34
N PHE A 35 -8.65 -4.90 7.37
CA PHE A 35 -8.67 -3.93 6.27
C PHE A 35 -7.92 -4.44 5.03
N VAL A 36 -6.79 -5.13 5.21
CA VAL A 36 -6.06 -5.78 4.11
C VAL A 36 -6.92 -6.82 3.40
N ASN A 37 -7.58 -7.71 4.17
CA ASN A 37 -8.45 -8.72 3.57
C ASN A 37 -9.66 -8.09 2.87
N ALA A 38 -10.27 -7.06 3.46
CA ALA A 38 -11.36 -6.32 2.85
C ALA A 38 -10.94 -5.64 1.55
N ALA A 39 -9.74 -5.06 1.49
CA ALA A 39 -9.19 -4.45 0.31
C ALA A 39 -9.02 -5.46 -0.84
N TRP A 40 -8.46 -6.63 -0.56
CA TRP A 40 -8.29 -7.67 -1.58
C TRP A 40 -9.63 -8.16 -2.14
N ILE A 41 -10.65 -8.27 -1.30
CA ILE A 41 -12.01 -8.60 -1.76
C ILE A 41 -12.56 -7.48 -2.65
N LYS A 42 -12.50 -6.22 -2.18
CA LYS A 42 -13.02 -5.04 -2.89
C LYS A 42 -12.40 -4.88 -4.29
N TYR A 43 -11.10 -5.08 -4.41
CA TYR A 43 -10.35 -4.89 -5.65
C TYR A 43 -10.00 -6.18 -6.40
N LYS A 44 -10.60 -7.31 -5.98
CA LYS A 44 -10.44 -8.61 -6.63
C LYS A 44 -8.97 -9.04 -6.77
N ILE A 45 -8.17 -8.80 -5.73
CA ILE A 45 -6.78 -9.30 -5.66
C ILE A 45 -6.84 -10.76 -5.23
N THR A 46 -7.02 -11.66 -6.19
CA THR A 46 -7.30 -13.09 -5.93
C THR A 46 -6.05 -13.97 -5.96
N SER A 47 -5.04 -13.61 -6.78
CA SER A 47 -3.78 -14.34 -6.82
C SER A 47 -3.05 -14.22 -5.48
N ARG A 48 -2.59 -15.35 -4.92
CA ARG A 48 -1.74 -15.34 -3.71
C ARG A 48 -0.47 -14.53 -3.93
N ALA A 49 0.09 -14.59 -5.15
CA ALA A 49 1.30 -13.86 -5.48
C ALA A 49 1.04 -12.35 -5.57
N ALA A 50 -0.09 -11.93 -6.14
CA ALA A 50 -0.49 -10.51 -6.14
C ALA A 50 -0.78 -10.00 -4.72
N GLN A 51 -1.43 -10.81 -3.88
CA GLN A 51 -1.65 -10.49 -2.47
C GLN A 51 -0.33 -10.27 -1.73
N ALA A 52 0.62 -11.20 -1.89
CA ALA A 52 1.97 -11.09 -1.35
C ALA A 52 2.70 -9.84 -1.87
N ALA A 53 2.57 -9.52 -3.17
CA ALA A 53 3.17 -8.33 -3.77
C ALA A 53 2.62 -7.03 -3.16
N THR A 54 1.29 -6.94 -2.96
CA THR A 54 0.70 -5.76 -2.31
C THR A 54 1.20 -5.58 -0.87
N LEU A 55 1.34 -6.67 -0.10
CA LEU A 55 1.90 -6.62 1.24
C LEU A 55 3.38 -6.23 1.24
N ALA A 56 4.18 -6.83 0.35
CA ALA A 56 5.60 -6.52 0.24
C ALA A 56 5.85 -5.06 -0.13
N TRP A 57 5.03 -4.52 -1.03
CA TRP A 57 5.08 -3.11 -1.39
C TRP A 57 4.72 -2.23 -0.18
N GLN A 58 3.59 -2.50 0.47
CA GLN A 58 3.18 -1.71 1.64
C GLN A 58 4.20 -1.79 2.78
N ALA A 59 4.82 -2.95 3.00
CA ALA A 59 5.80 -3.16 4.06
C ALA A 59 6.96 -2.15 4.00
N LEU A 60 7.53 -1.95 2.81
CA LEU A 60 8.62 -1.02 2.63
C LEU A 60 8.15 0.44 2.76
N GLU A 61 7.11 0.80 2.02
CA GLU A 61 6.68 2.19 1.86
C GLU A 61 6.12 2.79 3.16
N SER A 62 5.40 1.98 3.94
CA SER A 62 4.82 2.42 5.21
C SER A 62 5.74 2.23 6.41
N VAL A 63 6.96 1.73 6.20
CA VAL A 63 7.86 1.28 7.27
C VAL A 63 7.12 0.32 8.19
N GLU A 64 6.61 -0.77 7.62
CA GLU A 64 5.88 -1.83 8.32
C GLU A 64 4.64 -1.31 9.09
N TYR A 65 3.83 -0.50 8.41
CA TYR A 65 2.62 0.16 8.91
C TYR A 65 2.83 1.21 10.01
N LYS A 66 4.06 1.71 10.15
CA LYS A 66 4.35 2.85 11.02
C LYS A 66 3.75 4.16 10.49
N PHE A 67 3.70 4.34 9.17
CA PHE A 67 3.25 5.57 8.53
C PHE A 67 2.19 5.33 7.45
N ASP A 68 1.34 6.33 7.24
CA ASP A 68 0.42 6.43 6.10
C ASP A 68 0.52 7.78 5.37
N THR A 69 1.45 8.65 5.78
CA THR A 69 1.85 9.83 5.02
C THR A 69 3.36 9.83 4.84
N ASN A 70 3.84 10.43 3.76
CA ASN A 70 5.27 10.70 3.64
C ASN A 70 5.71 11.66 4.76
N GLN A 71 6.88 11.43 5.35
CA GLN A 71 7.41 12.14 6.50
C GLN A 71 8.45 13.19 6.07
N VAL A 72 8.62 14.25 6.86
CA VAL A 72 9.47 15.42 6.52
C VAL A 72 10.94 15.01 6.29
N PRO A 73 11.60 15.49 5.21
CA PRO A 73 11.21 16.57 4.28
C PRO A 73 10.37 16.12 3.06
N GLY A 74 9.69 14.98 3.14
CA GLY A 74 8.99 14.29 2.04
C GLY A 74 7.96 15.09 1.24
N THR A 75 7.35 14.43 0.26
CA THR A 75 6.48 15.06 -0.74
C THR A 75 5.07 15.33 -0.18
N PRO A 76 4.60 16.60 -0.17
CA PRO A 76 3.24 16.93 0.26
C PRO A 76 2.18 16.16 -0.54
N GLY A 77 1.21 15.60 0.17
CA GLY A 77 0.14 14.80 -0.42
C GLY A 77 0.55 13.39 -0.88
N GLN A 78 1.80 12.97 -0.70
CA GLN A 78 2.21 11.58 -0.88
C GLN A 78 1.86 10.77 0.37
N GLY A 79 1.27 9.59 0.19
CA GLY A 79 0.78 8.80 1.32
C GLY A 79 -0.06 7.60 0.94
N THR A 80 -0.84 7.16 1.94
CA THR A 80 -1.40 5.82 2.16
C THR A 80 -0.34 4.72 2.29
N ARG A 81 -0.74 3.47 2.52
CA ARG A 81 0.21 2.41 2.95
C ARG A 81 1.24 2.01 1.90
N ASN A 82 1.05 2.42 0.64
CA ASN A 82 1.97 2.21 -0.48
C ASN A 82 2.72 3.49 -0.92
N MET A 83 2.59 4.60 -0.19
CA MET A 83 3.21 5.90 -0.50
C MET A 83 3.01 6.37 -1.95
N GLN A 84 1.80 6.18 -2.50
CA GLN A 84 1.50 6.64 -3.85
C GLN A 84 1.56 8.17 -3.96
N MET A 85 1.95 8.64 -5.16
CA MET A 85 2.13 10.07 -5.45
C MET A 85 0.82 10.86 -5.33
N PRO A 86 0.88 12.19 -5.10
CA PRO A 86 -0.30 13.01 -4.82
C PRO A 86 -1.41 12.95 -5.88
N HIS A 87 -1.05 12.88 -7.16
CA HIS A 87 -2.02 12.77 -8.24
C HIS A 87 -2.80 11.45 -8.18
N PHE A 88 -2.15 10.35 -7.78
CA PHE A 88 -2.83 9.08 -7.54
C PHE A 88 -3.73 9.12 -6.31
N ASN A 89 -3.38 9.86 -5.25
CA ASN A 89 -4.28 10.06 -4.11
C ASN A 89 -5.54 10.85 -4.51
N SER A 90 -5.40 11.83 -5.41
CA SER A 90 -6.54 12.54 -6.01
C SER A 90 -7.46 11.61 -6.81
N GLU A 91 -6.89 10.81 -7.70
CA GLU A 91 -7.65 9.83 -8.47
C GLU A 91 -8.30 8.76 -7.60
N TYR A 92 -7.59 8.31 -6.55
CA TYR A 92 -8.10 7.33 -5.61
C TYR A 92 -9.28 7.89 -4.81
N ALA A 93 -9.12 9.07 -4.22
CA ALA A 93 -10.18 9.74 -3.48
C ALA A 93 -11.43 9.98 -4.34
N SER A 94 -11.23 10.41 -5.59
CA SER A 94 -12.32 10.57 -6.56
C SER A 94 -13.03 9.25 -6.86
N SER A 95 -12.28 8.15 -7.05
CA SER A 95 -12.87 6.83 -7.30
C SER A 95 -13.70 6.28 -6.14
N LEU A 96 -13.48 6.80 -4.92
CA LEU A 96 -14.25 6.47 -3.72
C LEU A 96 -15.46 7.41 -3.52
N GLY A 97 -15.61 8.43 -4.37
CA GLY A 97 -16.71 9.41 -4.28
C GLY A 97 -16.46 10.56 -3.31
N TYR A 98 -15.23 10.77 -2.85
CA TYR A 98 -14.90 11.93 -2.02
C TYR A 98 -14.88 13.23 -2.85
N ASP A 99 -15.21 14.35 -2.21
CA ASP A 99 -15.17 15.69 -2.82
C ASP A 99 -13.74 16.22 -2.90
N VAL A 100 -13.02 15.81 -3.96
CA VAL A 100 -11.67 16.30 -4.26
C VAL A 100 -11.67 17.79 -4.62
N ALA A 101 -12.73 18.30 -5.25
CA ALA A 101 -12.83 19.70 -5.65
C ALA A 101 -12.92 20.62 -4.42
N GLY A 102 -13.63 20.17 -3.37
CA GLY A 102 -13.72 20.86 -2.08
C GLY A 102 -12.37 21.06 -1.37
N ALA A 103 -11.34 20.30 -1.73
CA ALA A 103 -9.98 20.51 -1.22
C ALA A 103 -9.26 21.71 -1.88
N GLY A 104 -9.80 22.30 -2.96
CA GLY A 104 -9.27 23.51 -3.58
C GLY A 104 -7.86 23.36 -4.17
N GLY A 105 -7.48 22.16 -4.60
CA GLY A 105 -6.14 21.86 -5.12
C GLY A 105 -5.08 21.59 -4.04
N ASP A 106 -5.44 21.64 -2.75
CA ASP A 106 -4.54 21.28 -1.65
C ASP A 106 -4.37 19.75 -1.58
N VAL A 107 -3.23 19.26 -2.06
CA VAL A 107 -2.91 17.83 -2.10
C VAL A 107 -2.86 17.17 -0.72
N THR A 108 -2.61 17.93 0.35
CA THR A 108 -2.59 17.39 1.72
C THR A 108 -4.02 17.19 2.22
N LYS A 109 -4.93 18.12 1.92
CA LYS A 109 -6.37 17.94 2.19
C LYS A 109 -6.95 16.78 1.38
N ILE A 110 -6.54 16.61 0.13
CA ILE A 110 -6.95 15.47 -0.70
C ILE A 110 -6.48 14.16 -0.08
N LEU A 111 -5.20 14.04 0.29
CA LEU A 111 -4.68 12.85 0.97
C LEU A 111 -5.48 12.54 2.25
N ALA A 112 -5.81 13.56 3.04
CA ALA A 112 -6.53 13.38 4.31
C ALA A 112 -7.91 12.69 4.14
N LEU A 113 -8.55 12.79 2.97
CA LEU A 113 -9.83 12.13 2.68
C LEU A 113 -9.72 10.60 2.73
N VAL A 114 -8.54 10.05 2.45
CA VAL A 114 -8.31 8.60 2.30
C VAL A 114 -7.40 8.01 3.39
N LEU A 115 -7.19 8.73 4.50
CA LEU A 115 -6.36 8.26 5.63
C LEU A 115 -7.11 7.43 6.68
N ASN A 116 -8.43 7.25 6.55
CA ASN A 116 -9.12 6.27 7.37
C ASN A 116 -8.59 4.86 7.07
N ASP A 117 -8.59 3.96 8.06
CA ASP A 117 -7.92 2.67 7.93
C ASP A 117 -8.42 1.85 6.72
N ALA A 118 -9.73 1.82 6.49
CA ALA A 118 -10.32 1.03 5.41
C ALA A 118 -9.79 1.47 4.04
N ASP A 119 -9.74 2.78 3.78
CA ASP A 119 -9.27 3.31 2.50
C ASP A 119 -7.74 3.33 2.41
N SER A 120 -7.04 3.62 3.50
CA SER A 120 -5.58 3.69 3.56
C SER A 120 -4.93 2.32 3.29
N PHE A 121 -5.44 1.24 3.90
CA PHE A 121 -4.96 -0.12 3.61
C PHE A 121 -5.37 -0.63 2.23
N ALA A 122 -6.42 -0.05 1.65
CA ALA A 122 -6.90 -0.40 0.32
C ALA A 122 -6.11 0.21 -0.84
N SER A 123 -5.28 1.24 -0.59
CA SER A 123 -4.62 2.00 -1.65
C SER A 123 -3.76 1.16 -2.58
N ALA A 124 -2.97 0.23 -2.06
CA ALA A 124 -2.12 -0.66 -2.86
C ALA A 124 -2.95 -1.56 -3.80
N SER A 125 -4.07 -2.07 -3.28
CA SER A 125 -4.99 -2.94 -4.04
C SER A 125 -5.73 -2.15 -5.11
N TRP A 126 -6.22 -0.95 -4.78
CA TRP A 126 -6.78 -0.03 -5.75
C TRP A 126 -5.77 0.29 -6.86
N PHE A 127 -4.54 0.63 -6.48
CA PHE A 127 -3.52 1.04 -7.42
C PHE A 127 -3.20 -0.08 -8.41
N VAL A 128 -2.84 -1.27 -7.93
CA VAL A 128 -2.45 -2.36 -8.84
C VAL A 128 -3.61 -2.79 -9.74
N SER A 129 -4.84 -2.84 -9.22
CA SER A 129 -6.02 -3.22 -10.00
C SER A 129 -6.43 -2.17 -11.04
N THR A 130 -6.14 -0.90 -10.79
CA THR A 130 -6.58 0.23 -11.64
C THR A 130 -5.49 0.68 -12.60
N LYS A 131 -4.26 0.79 -12.11
CA LYS A 131 -3.11 1.33 -12.86
C LYS A 131 -2.28 0.25 -13.53
N CYS A 132 -2.32 -0.98 -13.01
CA CYS A 132 -1.49 -2.06 -13.49
C CYS A 132 -2.25 -3.37 -13.74
N PRO A 133 -3.41 -3.35 -14.42
CA PRO A 133 -4.25 -4.54 -14.56
C PRO A 133 -3.52 -5.70 -15.27
N ALA A 134 -2.64 -5.42 -16.23
CA ALA A 134 -1.83 -6.44 -16.90
C ALA A 134 -0.84 -7.12 -15.94
N VAL A 135 -0.17 -6.34 -15.09
CA VAL A 135 0.73 -6.88 -14.04
C VAL A 135 -0.07 -7.72 -13.04
N LEU A 136 -1.26 -7.26 -12.64
CA LEU A 136 -2.14 -8.01 -11.74
C LEU A 136 -2.47 -9.39 -12.31
N THR A 137 -2.82 -9.49 -13.59
CA THR A 137 -3.10 -10.78 -14.25
C THR A 137 -1.87 -11.66 -14.41
N GLN A 138 -0.68 -11.06 -14.60
CA GLN A 138 0.55 -11.83 -14.79
C GLN A 138 0.96 -12.62 -13.54
N PHE A 139 0.59 -12.17 -12.33
CA PHE A 139 0.87 -12.88 -11.08
C PHE A 139 0.26 -14.29 -11.01
N ASP A 140 -0.74 -14.62 -11.84
CA ASP A 140 -1.31 -15.97 -11.90
C ASP A 140 -0.39 -16.99 -12.58
N SER A 141 0.45 -16.56 -13.52
CA SER A 141 1.30 -17.44 -14.32
C SER A 141 2.80 -17.23 -14.11
N ASP A 142 3.23 -16.01 -13.80
CA ASP A 142 4.63 -15.64 -13.67
C ASP A 142 4.82 -14.63 -12.52
N PRO A 143 4.84 -15.10 -11.26
CA PRO A 143 4.96 -14.23 -10.09
C PRO A 143 6.23 -13.36 -10.07
N GLU A 144 7.38 -13.92 -10.45
CA GLU A 144 8.66 -13.18 -10.39
C GLU A 144 8.76 -12.14 -11.50
N GLY A 145 8.32 -12.48 -12.71
CA GLY A 145 8.24 -11.53 -13.80
C GLY A 145 7.20 -10.45 -13.55
N ALA A 146 6.04 -10.79 -12.97
CA ALA A 146 5.03 -9.81 -12.56
C ALA A 146 5.56 -8.86 -11.48
N TRP A 147 6.26 -9.38 -10.47
CA TRP A 147 6.89 -8.56 -9.44
C TRP A 147 7.93 -7.60 -10.03
N THR A 148 8.75 -8.08 -10.97
CA THR A 148 9.72 -7.26 -11.70
C THR A 148 9.02 -6.19 -12.54
N ALA A 149 8.02 -6.59 -13.33
CA ALA A 149 7.23 -5.71 -14.19
C ALA A 149 6.51 -4.63 -13.38
N MET A 150 5.99 -4.94 -12.20
CA MET A 150 5.38 -3.96 -11.30
C MET A 150 6.31 -2.75 -11.09
N HIS A 151 7.61 -2.99 -10.94
CA HIS A 151 8.63 -1.96 -10.68
C HIS A 151 9.17 -1.34 -11.97
N SER A 152 9.44 -2.14 -13.01
CA SER A 152 10.16 -1.69 -14.21
C SER A 152 9.31 -1.27 -15.41
N SER A 153 7.99 -1.51 -15.39
CA SER A 153 7.10 -1.27 -16.56
C SER A 153 6.40 0.10 -16.54
N GLY A 154 6.81 1.01 -15.65
CA GLY A 154 6.08 2.26 -15.42
C GLY A 154 4.76 2.08 -14.65
N CYS A 155 4.55 0.90 -14.04
CA CYS A 155 3.40 0.64 -13.18
C CYS A 155 3.51 1.42 -11.86
N ILE A 156 4.47 1.10 -10.98
CA ILE A 156 4.77 1.92 -9.80
C ILE A 156 6.00 2.82 -9.99
N ASP A 157 6.65 2.72 -11.15
CA ASP A 157 7.78 3.55 -11.60
C ASP A 157 8.88 3.75 -10.55
N THR A 158 9.40 2.63 -10.05
CA THR A 158 10.47 2.62 -9.05
C THR A 158 11.45 1.49 -9.32
N THR A 159 12.65 1.57 -8.76
CA THR A 159 13.67 0.55 -8.98
C THR A 159 13.52 -0.62 -8.01
N MET A 160 13.89 -1.82 -8.49
CA MET A 160 14.00 -2.98 -7.62
C MET A 160 15.24 -2.82 -6.73
N THR A 161 15.03 -2.84 -5.41
CA THR A 161 16.09 -2.73 -4.40
C THR A 161 16.19 -4.02 -3.58
N SER A 162 17.30 -4.20 -2.85
CA SER A 162 17.46 -5.32 -1.92
C SER A 162 16.35 -5.39 -0.88
N ASP A 163 15.85 -4.25 -0.40
CA ASP A 163 14.78 -4.19 0.60
C ASP A 163 13.44 -4.63 0.01
N ARG A 164 13.14 -4.26 -1.24
CA ARG A 164 11.95 -4.75 -1.96
C ARG A 164 12.02 -6.27 -2.15
N ILE A 165 13.19 -6.80 -2.52
CA ILE A 165 13.41 -8.24 -2.67
C ILE A 165 13.25 -8.96 -1.32
N LYS A 166 13.73 -8.36 -0.22
CA LYS A 166 13.57 -8.91 1.13
C LYS A 166 12.09 -9.07 1.49
N TYR A 167 11.28 -8.01 1.34
CA TYR A 167 9.85 -8.09 1.66
C TYR A 167 9.09 -9.01 0.71
N TRP A 168 9.44 -9.03 -0.59
CA TRP A 168 8.85 -9.99 -1.53
C TRP A 168 9.14 -11.44 -1.14
N THR A 169 10.38 -11.73 -0.76
CA THR A 169 10.79 -13.07 -0.31
C THR A 169 10.05 -13.47 0.96
N ALA A 170 9.93 -12.56 1.93
CA ALA A 170 9.16 -12.82 3.15
C ALA A 170 7.67 -13.04 2.86
N ALA A 171 7.08 -12.25 1.95
CA ALA A 171 5.67 -12.34 1.60
C ALA A 171 5.30 -13.62 0.84
N LYS A 172 6.20 -14.14 -0.01
CA LYS A 172 6.00 -15.45 -0.64
C LYS A 172 6.09 -16.62 0.34
N ALA A 173 6.85 -16.47 1.42
CA ALA A 173 7.11 -17.53 2.40
C ALA A 173 6.08 -17.61 3.54
N ALA A 174 5.25 -16.58 3.70
CA ALA A 174 4.22 -16.48 4.74
C ALA A 174 2.88 -17.04 4.24
#